data_AF-A0A2I0QUU1-F1
#
_entry.id   AF-A0A2I0QUU1-F1
#
_cell.length_a   1.000
_cell.length_b   1.000
_cell.length_c   1.000
_cell.angle_alpha   90.00
_cell.angle_beta   90.00
_cell.angle_gamma   90.00
#
_symmetry.space_group_name_H-M   'P 1'
#
loop_
_entity.id
_entity.type
_entity.pdbx_description
1 polymer ?
#
loop_
_entity_poly.entity_id
_entity_poly.type
_entity_poly.pdbx_seq_one_letter_code
_entity_poly.pdbx_strand_id
1 'polypeptide(L)'
;MEVKNVFQVINEDILNHQTEALVIGLFEENKHEQNEYQLLNERMSEQLDELVQAGDLSYTFGSVSKIHTLNQLTAKRIYVIGMGKREELNVDKLRKSFGRLFKQLKKDRINEISISWDSFLSTKSFDYVEAVGEALAMAPYKLETYHTKDKEEVVELEKLTMITGLEEELVLKALDTGFALGNGTNIARHLVNLPSNILTASELASFSINIAEKHGLEIDVFDKKDIEDLGMGALLAVNQGSEEPPRFIVMKYQGKATWEDPIALVGKGITFDTGGYSIKPKDGIVGMKMDMGGAASVLGAMDAIGAVKPEENVIALIPSTDNMISGSAFKPDDVIVSMSGKTIEIRNTDAEGRLALADAITYARQQGASRIIDVATLTGGVVVALGDEMTGAMTNNNDWLEEVTKASEQVGELIWELPYNDVFKKKVRTSHIADLNNSPGRKGHAVLAGAFVGDFAEDTPWVHLDIAGTAMSEGEHDLGPKGPTGSMVRTLAKTIMNR
;
A
#
# COMPACT_ATOMS: atom_id res chain seq x y z
N MET A 1 -2.77 -9.38 14.02
CA MET A 1 -2.72 -8.93 15.42
C MET A 1 -4.07 -8.29 15.74
N GLU A 2 -4.72 -8.71 16.82
CA GLU A 2 -5.80 -7.92 17.43
C GLU A 2 -5.22 -6.57 17.84
N VAL A 3 -5.96 -5.48 17.60
CA VAL A 3 -5.57 -4.15 18.06
C VAL A 3 -5.63 -4.18 19.58
N LYS A 4 -4.50 -4.42 20.24
CA LYS A 4 -4.32 -3.95 21.63
C LYS A 4 -4.57 -2.44 21.59
N ASN A 5 -5.23 -1.87 22.59
CA ASN A 5 -5.38 -0.41 22.74
C ASN A 5 -4.00 0.24 22.91
N VAL A 6 -3.27 0.42 21.80
CA VAL A 6 -1.93 1.01 21.75
C VAL A 6 -2.03 2.52 21.98
N PHE A 7 -3.13 3.15 21.57
CA PHE A 7 -3.29 4.60 21.64
C PHE A 7 -4.03 5.06 22.89
N GLN A 8 -3.54 6.15 23.46
CA GLN A 8 -4.19 6.91 24.53
C GLN A 8 -4.09 8.39 24.21
N VAL A 9 -5.10 9.19 24.54
CA VAL A 9 -5.04 10.65 24.43
C VAL A 9 -5.30 11.25 25.80
N ILE A 10 -4.50 12.24 26.18
CA ILE A 10 -4.64 12.95 27.46
C ILE A 10 -4.36 14.43 27.28
N ASN A 11 -4.85 15.24 28.22
CA ASN A 11 -4.51 16.64 28.34
C ASN A 11 -3.89 16.87 29.73
N GLU A 12 -2.57 16.71 29.80
CA GLU A 12 -1.78 16.78 31.04
C GLU A 12 -0.52 17.62 30.82
N ASP A 13 0.04 18.15 31.92
CA ASP A 13 1.33 18.85 31.91
C ASP A 13 2.48 17.87 31.64
N ILE A 14 3.23 18.13 30.57
CA ILE A 14 4.35 17.30 30.12
C ILE A 14 5.51 17.23 31.11
N LEU A 15 5.65 18.21 32.02
CA LEU A 15 6.74 18.23 33.01
C LEU A 15 6.57 17.14 34.08
N ASN A 16 5.32 16.86 34.43
CA ASN A 16 4.94 15.96 35.51
C ASN A 16 4.40 14.61 35.01
N HIS A 17 4.22 14.46 33.69
CA HIS A 17 3.73 13.22 33.09
C HIS A 17 4.76 12.08 33.21
N GLN A 18 4.32 10.94 33.74
CA GLN A 18 5.14 9.74 33.88
C GLN A 18 5.11 8.93 32.58
N THR A 19 6.26 8.83 31.92
CA THR A 19 6.44 8.04 30.69
C THR A 19 7.85 7.49 30.58
N GLU A 20 8.01 6.40 29.85
CA GLU A 20 9.34 5.87 29.54
C GLU A 20 10.12 6.83 28.64
N ALA A 21 9.45 7.49 27.69
CA ALA A 21 10.06 8.41 26.75
C ALA A 21 9.07 9.50 26.31
N LEU A 22 9.40 10.77 26.56
CA LEU A 22 8.67 11.93 26.04
C LEU A 22 9.22 12.28 24.65
N VAL A 23 8.36 12.57 23.69
CA VAL A 23 8.72 12.91 22.31
C VAL A 23 8.29 14.35 22.02
N ILE A 24 9.21 15.17 21.49
CA ILE A 24 8.94 16.54 21.06
C ILE A 24 9.50 16.83 19.66
N GLY A 25 8.88 17.77 18.95
CA GLY A 25 9.37 18.33 17.69
C GLY A 25 10.19 19.60 17.89
N LEU A 26 11.28 19.74 17.14
CA LEU A 26 12.23 20.85 17.23
C LEU A 26 12.43 21.52 15.86
N PHE A 27 11.86 22.71 15.64
CA PHE A 27 12.00 23.51 14.42
C PHE A 27 13.23 24.45 14.40
N GLU A 28 13.57 25.05 13.27
CA GLU A 28 14.70 25.99 13.16
C GLU A 28 14.48 27.29 13.94
N GLU A 29 13.23 27.74 14.03
CA GLU A 29 12.81 29.02 14.63
C GLU A 29 12.79 28.97 16.18
N ASN A 30 13.36 27.91 16.75
CA ASN A 30 12.96 27.31 18.03
C ASN A 30 12.92 28.19 19.26
N LYS A 31 13.89 29.09 19.44
CA LYS A 31 14.21 29.62 20.77
C LYS A 31 13.08 30.44 21.40
N HIS A 32 12.23 31.06 20.57
CA HIS A 32 11.24 32.02 21.05
C HIS A 32 9.78 31.65 20.74
N GLU A 33 9.54 30.61 19.95
CA GLU A 33 8.20 30.35 19.38
C GLU A 33 7.62 28.98 19.73
N GLN A 34 8.37 28.08 20.38
CA GLN A 34 7.90 26.76 20.81
C GLN A 34 7.75 26.66 22.34
N ASN A 35 6.53 26.89 22.83
CA ASN A 35 6.23 26.85 24.27
C ASN A 35 6.64 25.54 24.94
N GLU A 36 6.35 24.39 24.32
CA GLU A 36 6.69 23.06 24.86
C GLU A 36 8.21 22.87 25.03
N TYR A 37 9.01 23.38 24.08
CA TYR A 37 10.46 23.34 24.18
C TYR A 37 10.97 24.26 25.29
N GLN A 38 10.47 25.49 25.36
CA GLN A 38 10.84 26.46 26.41
C GLN A 38 10.55 25.93 27.81
N LEU A 39 9.36 25.37 28.01
CA LEU A 39 8.95 24.80 29.29
C LEU A 39 9.90 23.68 29.74
N LEU A 40 10.30 22.80 28.82
CA LEU A 40 11.27 21.75 29.08
C LEU A 40 12.68 22.31 29.34
N ASN A 41 13.10 23.31 28.57
CA ASN A 41 14.43 23.90 28.70
C ASN A 41 14.61 24.63 30.04
N GLU A 42 13.62 25.45 30.43
CA GLU A 42 13.59 26.12 31.74
C GLU A 42 13.63 25.10 32.88
N ARG A 43 12.83 24.03 32.79
CA ARG A 43 12.81 22.96 33.78
C ARG A 43 14.16 22.23 33.87
N MET A 44 14.88 22.15 32.76
CA MET A 44 16.20 21.53 32.67
C MET A 44 17.36 22.53 32.84
N SER A 45 17.11 23.70 33.45
CA SER A 45 18.13 24.73 33.71
C SER A 45 18.90 25.16 32.45
N GLU A 46 18.18 25.36 31.34
CA GLU A 46 18.70 25.77 30.03
C GLU A 46 19.63 24.76 29.32
N GLN A 47 19.68 23.50 29.80
CA GLN A 47 20.55 22.48 29.23
C GLN A 47 20.19 22.07 27.80
N LEU A 48 18.93 22.19 27.36
CA LEU A 48 18.57 21.84 25.98
C LEU A 48 19.19 22.83 25.00
N ASP A 49 19.26 24.11 25.37
CA ASP A 49 19.93 25.13 24.56
C ASP A 49 21.44 24.89 24.46
N GLU A 50 22.09 24.46 25.56
CA GLU A 50 23.50 24.08 25.56
C GLU A 50 23.74 22.88 24.61
N LEU A 51 22.86 21.89 24.62
CA LEU A 51 22.94 20.72 23.74
C LEU A 51 22.69 21.08 22.28
N VAL A 52 21.81 22.04 21.98
CA VAL A 52 21.64 22.58 20.62
C VAL A 52 22.90 23.30 20.16
N GLN A 53 23.51 24.12 21.03
CA GLN A 53 24.76 24.84 20.72
C GLN A 53 25.95 23.90 20.52
N ALA A 54 26.00 22.81 21.29
CA ALA A 54 27.01 21.76 21.16
C ALA A 54 26.81 20.85 19.92
N GLY A 55 25.60 20.84 19.35
CA GLY A 55 25.22 20.01 18.21
C GLY A 55 24.71 18.60 18.57
N ASP A 56 24.51 18.31 19.85
CA ASP A 56 23.95 17.05 20.34
C ASP A 56 22.42 16.97 20.14
N LEU A 57 21.76 18.12 20.21
CA LEU A 57 20.40 18.32 19.72
C LEU A 57 20.40 19.02 18.38
N SER A 58 19.58 18.55 17.45
CA SER A 58 19.46 19.15 16.13
C SER A 58 18.01 19.40 15.76
N TYR A 59 17.76 20.59 15.20
CA TYR A 59 16.52 20.92 14.51
C TYR A 59 16.54 20.47 13.04
N THR A 60 17.65 19.91 12.54
CA THR A 60 17.77 19.44 11.15
C THR A 60 16.68 18.41 10.84
N PHE A 61 15.99 18.58 9.71
CA PHE A 61 14.86 17.74 9.32
C PHE A 61 15.17 16.23 9.40
N GLY A 62 14.36 15.55 10.20
CA GLY A 62 14.36 14.12 10.48
C GLY A 62 15.62 13.62 11.20
N SER A 63 16.34 14.49 11.91
CA SER A 63 17.24 14.05 12.97
C SER A 63 16.45 13.54 14.17
N VAL A 64 16.99 12.55 14.89
CA VAL A 64 16.40 12.02 16.12
C VAL A 64 17.47 12.00 17.20
N SER A 65 17.33 12.87 18.19
CA SER A 65 18.24 12.94 19.34
C SER A 65 17.57 12.38 20.60
N LYS A 66 18.37 11.80 21.50
CA LYS A 66 17.92 11.20 22.76
C LYS A 66 18.66 11.87 23.93
N ILE A 67 17.90 12.32 24.93
CA ILE A 67 18.41 12.92 26.15
C ILE A 67 17.89 12.18 27.37
N HIS A 68 18.76 11.93 28.35
CA HIS A 68 18.34 11.45 29.66
C HIS A 68 17.99 12.63 30.57
N THR A 69 16.84 12.56 31.23
CA THR A 69 16.33 13.67 32.05
C THR A 69 17.02 13.77 33.41
N LEU A 70 17.71 12.70 33.85
CA LEU A 70 18.41 12.61 35.14
C LEU A 70 17.52 13.06 36.33
N ASN A 71 16.25 12.68 36.30
CA ASN A 71 15.21 13.03 37.29
C ASN A 71 14.85 14.52 37.37
N GLN A 72 15.26 15.35 36.39
CA GLN A 72 14.78 16.72 36.27
C GLN A 72 13.31 16.77 35.79
N LEU A 73 12.87 15.71 35.10
CA LEU A 73 11.50 15.45 34.67
C LEU A 73 11.03 14.09 35.19
N THR A 74 9.71 13.89 35.24
CA THR A 74 9.12 12.58 35.57
C THR A 74 9.32 11.56 34.44
N ALA A 75 9.37 12.03 33.19
CA ALA A 75 9.80 11.22 32.05
C ALA A 75 11.26 10.78 32.21
N LYS A 76 11.59 9.53 31.87
CA LYS A 76 12.97 8.99 32.02
C LYS A 76 13.96 9.54 30.99
N ARG A 77 13.46 9.87 29.80
CA ARG A 77 14.23 10.38 28.66
C ARG A 77 13.33 11.19 27.72
N ILE A 78 13.95 12.06 26.93
CA ILE A 78 13.30 12.85 25.88
C ILE A 78 13.89 12.42 24.54
N TYR A 79 13.03 12.16 23.56
CA TYR A 79 13.40 12.08 22.15
C TYR A 79 12.98 13.38 21.46
N VAL A 80 13.92 13.96 20.73
CA VAL A 80 13.73 15.21 20.01
C VAL A 80 13.82 14.92 18.52
N ILE A 81 12.77 15.23 17.77
CA ILE A 81 12.76 15.11 16.31
C ILE A 81 13.05 16.48 15.71
N GLY A 82 14.14 16.61 14.96
CA GLY A 82 14.39 17.83 14.20
C GLY A 82 13.40 17.96 13.04
N MET A 83 12.69 19.07 12.97
CA MET A 83 11.60 19.30 12.01
C MET A 83 11.98 20.22 10.85
N GLY A 84 13.17 20.83 10.90
CA GLY A 84 13.60 21.86 9.95
C GLY A 84 12.79 23.14 10.12
N LYS A 85 12.60 23.87 9.03
CA LYS A 85 11.78 25.09 9.01
C LYS A 85 10.30 24.79 9.12
N ARG A 86 9.59 25.60 9.91
CA ARG A 86 8.17 25.39 10.18
C ARG A 86 7.28 25.51 8.94
N GLU A 87 7.58 26.45 8.05
CA GLU A 87 6.80 26.69 6.83
C GLU A 87 6.91 25.56 5.80
N GLU A 88 7.92 24.70 5.91
CA GLU A 88 8.09 23.58 4.99
C GLU A 88 7.45 22.28 5.48
N LEU A 89 6.85 22.27 6.68
CA LEU A 89 6.20 21.10 7.23
C LEU A 89 4.96 20.74 6.40
N ASN A 90 4.87 19.47 6.03
CA ASN A 90 3.70 18.86 5.42
C ASN A 90 3.50 17.45 5.98
N VAL A 91 2.38 16.82 5.63
CA VAL A 91 2.00 15.50 6.15
C VAL A 91 3.08 14.44 5.86
N ASP A 92 3.66 14.44 4.66
CA ASP A 92 4.71 13.48 4.27
C ASP A 92 6.02 13.66 5.07
N LYS A 93 6.46 14.91 5.26
CA LYS A 93 7.61 15.23 6.11
C LYS A 93 7.38 14.77 7.54
N LEU A 94 6.18 15.00 8.10
CA LEU A 94 5.82 14.52 9.43
C LEU A 94 5.87 12.98 9.50
N ARG A 95 5.24 12.30 8.53
CA ARG A 95 5.22 10.84 8.43
C ARG A 95 6.64 10.26 8.42
N LYS A 96 7.53 10.81 7.59
CA LYS A 96 8.94 10.39 7.48
C LYS A 96 9.71 10.64 8.78
N SER A 97 9.52 11.80 9.40
CA SER A 97 10.11 12.12 10.71
C SER A 97 9.71 11.13 11.80
N PHE A 98 8.43 10.78 11.90
CA PHE A 98 7.95 9.75 12.82
C PHE A 98 8.45 8.36 12.43
N GLY A 99 8.58 8.05 11.14
CA GLY A 99 9.17 6.80 10.69
C GLY A 99 10.60 6.59 11.21
N ARG A 100 11.43 7.64 11.13
CA ARG A 100 12.79 7.65 11.71
C ARG A 100 12.76 7.49 13.22
N LEU A 101 11.85 8.17 13.92
CA LEU A 101 11.67 8.01 15.36
C LEU A 101 11.34 6.56 15.71
N PHE A 102 10.32 5.95 15.08
CA PHE A 102 9.90 4.59 15.43
C PHE A 102 10.98 3.54 15.13
N LYS A 103 11.77 3.73 14.07
CA LYS A 103 12.98 2.91 13.84
C LYS A 103 14.00 3.06 14.97
N GLN A 104 14.25 4.29 15.42
CA GLN A 104 15.17 4.56 16.53
C GLN A 104 14.65 3.99 17.87
N LEU A 105 13.35 4.12 18.15
CA LEU A 105 12.72 3.56 19.35
C LEU A 105 12.81 2.03 19.39
N LYS A 106 12.60 1.37 18.25
CA LYS A 106 12.79 -0.08 18.12
C LYS A 106 14.23 -0.50 18.43
N LYS A 107 15.22 0.24 17.89
CA LYS A 107 16.64 0.00 18.17
C LYS A 107 16.97 0.19 19.65
N ASP A 108 16.38 1.19 20.28
CA ASP A 108 16.56 1.49 21.69
C ASP A 108 15.73 0.61 22.63
N ARG A 109 14.88 -0.27 22.08
CA ARG A 109 13.98 -1.19 22.81
C ARG A 109 13.00 -0.46 23.73
N ILE A 110 12.46 0.67 23.26
CA ILE A 110 11.42 1.44 23.97
C ILE A 110 10.04 0.89 23.64
N ASN A 111 9.22 0.63 24.66
CA ASN A 111 7.87 0.08 24.47
C ASN A 111 6.73 1.02 24.91
N GLU A 112 7.03 2.11 25.62
CA GLU A 112 6.07 3.15 25.98
C GLU A 112 6.60 4.54 25.62
N ILE A 113 5.80 5.33 24.91
CA ILE A 113 6.11 6.73 24.61
C ILE A 113 4.93 7.65 24.88
N SER A 114 5.25 8.93 25.08
CA SER A 114 4.26 10.02 25.07
C SER A 114 4.71 11.12 24.13
N ILE A 115 3.84 11.58 23.24
CA ILE A 115 4.11 12.63 22.27
C ILE A 115 3.48 13.92 22.78
N SER A 116 4.28 14.96 23.04
CA SER A 116 3.75 16.32 23.22
C SER A 116 3.38 16.85 21.84
N TRP A 117 2.12 16.69 21.46
CA TRP A 117 1.66 16.98 20.10
C TRP A 117 1.80 18.46 19.74
N ASP A 118 1.53 19.32 20.73
CA ASP A 118 1.56 20.77 20.58
C ASP A 118 2.98 21.30 20.28
N SER A 119 4.02 20.48 20.52
CA SER A 119 5.39 20.79 20.07
C SER A 119 5.56 20.67 18.55
N PHE A 120 4.74 19.86 17.87
CA PHE A 120 4.76 19.68 16.42
C PHE A 120 3.80 20.64 15.74
N LEU A 121 2.53 20.63 16.16
CA LEU A 121 1.43 21.33 15.49
C LEU A 121 0.39 21.79 16.50
N SER A 122 -0.11 23.00 16.30
CA SER A 122 -1.29 23.52 17.00
C SER A 122 -2.56 23.43 16.14
N THR A 123 -2.45 22.86 14.93
CA THR A 123 -3.55 22.80 13.95
C THR A 123 -4.48 21.61 14.20
N LYS A 124 -5.73 21.73 13.74
CA LYS A 124 -6.75 20.68 13.84
C LYS A 124 -6.79 19.72 12.65
N SER A 125 -5.75 19.67 11.81
CA SER A 125 -5.74 18.74 10.68
C SER A 125 -5.36 17.35 11.19
N PHE A 126 -6.33 16.44 11.17
CA PHE A 126 -6.15 15.06 11.64
C PHE A 126 -5.32 14.20 10.66
N ASP A 127 -5.09 14.64 9.42
CA ASP A 127 -4.20 13.96 8.47
C ASP A 127 -2.76 13.81 9.02
N TYR A 128 -2.31 14.80 9.80
CA TYR A 128 -1.02 14.73 10.47
C TYR A 128 -1.00 13.69 11.60
N VAL A 129 -2.12 13.49 12.29
CA VAL A 129 -2.27 12.46 13.33
C VAL A 129 -2.35 11.08 12.68
N GLU A 130 -3.08 10.93 11.57
CA GLU A 130 -3.09 9.71 10.76
C GLU A 130 -1.67 9.31 10.32
N ALA A 131 -0.85 10.28 9.88
CA ALA A 131 0.54 10.03 9.50
C ALA A 131 1.40 9.44 10.65
N VAL A 132 1.10 9.76 11.91
CA VAL A 132 1.77 9.13 13.08
C VAL A 132 1.37 7.66 13.19
N GLY A 133 0.08 7.35 13.08
CA GLY A 133 -0.43 5.99 13.09
C GLY A 133 0.14 5.14 11.95
N GLU A 134 0.18 5.69 10.73
CA GLU A 134 0.80 5.05 9.57
C GLU A 134 2.27 4.71 9.82
N ALA A 135 3.05 5.70 10.26
CA ALA A 135 4.47 5.54 10.50
C ALA A 135 4.75 4.52 11.61
N LEU A 136 3.92 4.49 12.66
CA LEU A 136 4.04 3.53 13.75
C LEU A 136 3.92 2.08 13.25
N ALA A 137 2.94 1.81 12.38
CA ALA A 137 2.78 0.48 11.82
C ALA A 137 3.89 0.16 10.81
N MET A 138 4.19 1.08 9.89
CA MET A 138 5.02 0.79 8.72
C MET A 138 6.53 0.80 8.97
N ALA A 139 7.04 1.82 9.68
CA ALA A 139 8.47 2.06 9.77
C ALA A 139 9.26 1.00 10.57
N PRO A 140 8.77 0.49 11.71
CA PRO A 140 9.47 -0.54 12.46
C PRO A 140 9.25 -1.95 11.87
N TYR A 141 8.49 -2.10 10.77
CA TYR A 141 8.24 -3.40 10.15
C TYR A 141 9.54 -4.10 9.75
N LYS A 142 9.63 -5.40 10.04
CA LYS A 142 10.74 -6.27 9.64
C LYS A 142 10.19 -7.35 8.74
N LEU A 143 10.79 -7.49 7.56
CA LEU A 143 10.44 -8.57 6.65
C LEU A 143 10.78 -9.92 7.29
N GLU A 144 9.93 -10.90 7.04
CA GLU A 144 10.20 -12.28 7.39
C GLU A 144 11.45 -12.78 6.64
N THR A 145 12.31 -13.48 7.36
CA THR A 145 13.52 -14.10 6.78
C THR A 145 13.51 -15.59 7.06
N TYR A 146 14.12 -16.36 6.15
CA TYR A 146 14.30 -17.80 6.30
C TYR A 146 15.71 -18.15 6.83
N HIS A 147 16.38 -17.18 7.46
CA HIS A 147 17.67 -17.39 8.09
C HIS A 147 17.50 -18.17 9.40
N THR A 148 18.22 -19.28 9.55
CA THR A 148 18.06 -20.19 10.70
C THR A 148 18.67 -19.68 12.01
N LYS A 149 19.47 -18.60 11.96
CA LYS A 149 20.22 -18.04 13.10
C LYS A 149 19.75 -16.66 13.55
N ASP A 150 18.86 -16.02 12.81
CA ASP A 150 18.36 -14.68 13.14
C ASP A 150 17.08 -14.79 13.98
N LYS A 151 17.26 -14.97 15.29
CA LYS A 151 16.17 -14.88 16.27
C LYS A 151 16.42 -13.70 17.19
N GLU A 152 16.23 -12.50 16.68
CA GLU A 152 16.21 -11.30 17.52
C GLU A 152 14.85 -11.17 18.20
N GLU A 153 14.85 -10.99 19.51
CA GLU A 153 13.66 -10.53 20.23
C GLU A 153 13.30 -9.12 19.79
N VAL A 154 12.14 -9.00 19.16
CA VAL A 154 11.56 -7.72 18.76
C VAL A 154 10.82 -7.13 19.96
N VAL A 155 11.21 -5.93 20.36
CA VAL A 155 10.42 -5.10 21.28
C VAL A 155 9.48 -4.26 20.44
N GLU A 156 8.18 -4.47 20.62
CA GLU A 156 7.14 -3.69 19.98
C GLU A 156 6.70 -2.54 20.90
N LEU A 157 6.27 -1.44 20.30
CA LEU A 157 5.66 -0.35 21.05
C LEU A 157 4.28 -0.81 21.53
N GLU A 158 4.10 -0.89 22.84
CA GLU A 158 2.86 -1.36 23.47
C GLU A 158 1.90 -0.21 23.78
N LYS A 159 2.44 1.00 23.98
CA LYS A 159 1.66 2.18 24.35
C LYS A 159 2.23 3.47 23.76
N LEU A 160 1.37 4.23 23.10
CA LEU A 160 1.61 5.57 22.59
C LEU A 160 0.54 6.50 23.15
N THR A 161 0.97 7.43 24.00
CA THR A 161 0.10 8.48 24.55
C THR A 161 0.29 9.78 23.76
N MET A 162 -0.77 10.32 23.16
CA MET A 162 -0.75 11.67 22.61
C MET A 162 -1.19 12.67 23.69
N ILE A 163 -0.30 13.60 24.04
CA ILE A 163 -0.58 14.69 24.97
C ILE A 163 -0.98 15.91 24.14
N THR A 164 -2.26 16.30 24.21
CA THR A 164 -2.80 17.40 23.42
C THR A 164 -4.11 17.94 24.00
N GLY A 165 -4.40 19.21 23.72
CA GLY A 165 -5.70 19.82 23.98
C GLY A 165 -6.78 19.52 22.92
N LEU A 166 -6.46 18.74 21.87
CA LEU A 166 -7.42 18.31 20.86
C LEU A 166 -8.46 17.32 21.41
N GLU A 167 -9.56 17.16 20.68
CA GLU A 167 -10.65 16.25 21.05
C GLU A 167 -10.19 14.79 20.98
N GLU A 168 -10.22 14.09 22.13
CA GLU A 168 -9.71 12.72 22.31
C GLU A 168 -10.27 11.75 21.27
N GLU A 169 -11.58 11.73 21.05
CA GLU A 169 -12.23 10.80 20.11
C GLU A 169 -11.73 10.97 18.67
N LEU A 170 -11.54 12.21 18.22
CA LEU A 170 -11.06 12.50 16.87
C LEU A 170 -9.59 12.14 16.69
N VAL A 171 -8.76 12.38 17.72
CA VAL A 171 -7.35 11.99 17.71
C VAL A 171 -7.20 10.47 17.70
N LEU A 172 -7.95 9.75 18.54
CA LEU A 172 -7.94 8.29 18.56
C LEU A 172 -8.37 7.72 17.22
N LYS A 173 -9.48 8.21 16.65
CA LYS A 173 -9.96 7.79 15.33
C LYS A 173 -8.91 8.00 14.23
N ALA A 174 -8.19 9.13 14.26
CA ALA A 174 -7.13 9.41 13.29
C ALA A 174 -5.92 8.48 13.47
N LEU A 175 -5.48 8.24 14.71
CA LEU A 175 -4.41 7.28 15.01
C LEU A 175 -4.78 5.86 14.55
N ASP A 176 -5.99 5.41 14.85
CA ASP A 176 -6.51 4.09 14.44
C ASP A 176 -6.61 3.98 12.91
N THR A 177 -7.09 5.03 12.24
CA THR A 177 -7.17 5.07 10.77
C THR A 177 -5.77 4.96 10.15
N GLY A 178 -4.82 5.77 10.61
CA GLY A 178 -3.44 5.70 10.15
C GLY A 178 -2.79 4.34 10.41
N PHE A 179 -3.02 3.77 11.60
CA PHE A 179 -2.51 2.44 11.95
C PHE A 179 -3.10 1.34 11.08
N ALA A 180 -4.40 1.39 10.77
CA ALA A 180 -5.05 0.46 9.85
C ALA A 180 -4.46 0.54 8.43
N LEU A 181 -4.25 1.75 7.91
CA LEU A 181 -3.59 1.99 6.62
C LEU A 181 -2.16 1.41 6.59
N GLY A 182 -1.39 1.64 7.66
CA GLY A 182 -0.04 1.10 7.77
C GLY A 182 0.00 -0.42 7.97
N ASN A 183 -0.94 -1.00 8.71
CA ASN A 183 -1.06 -2.45 8.88
C ASN A 183 -1.44 -3.15 7.56
N GLY A 184 -2.40 -2.60 6.82
CA GLY A 184 -2.73 -3.07 5.47
C GLY A 184 -1.51 -3.02 4.55
N THR A 185 -0.69 -1.97 4.65
CA THR A 185 0.56 -1.86 3.89
C THR A 185 1.52 -3.01 4.25
N ASN A 186 1.68 -3.31 5.54
CA ASN A 186 2.53 -4.41 6.00
C ASN A 186 1.98 -5.79 5.61
N ILE A 187 0.66 -5.98 5.50
CA ILE A 187 0.05 -7.18 4.93
C ILE A 187 0.50 -7.36 3.49
N ALA A 188 0.42 -6.29 2.68
CA ALA A 188 0.88 -6.36 1.30
C ALA A 188 2.39 -6.68 1.22
N ARG A 189 3.20 -6.05 2.07
CA ARG A 189 4.64 -6.35 2.15
C ARG A 189 4.93 -7.80 2.52
N HIS A 190 4.18 -8.34 3.48
CA HIS A 190 4.31 -9.74 3.90
C HIS A 190 4.03 -10.69 2.73
N LEU A 191 2.89 -10.52 2.05
CA LEU A 191 2.50 -11.38 0.93
C LEU A 191 3.52 -11.34 -0.21
N VAL A 192 3.94 -10.15 -0.66
CA VAL A 192 4.95 -10.00 -1.72
C VAL A 192 6.31 -10.57 -1.30
N ASN A 193 6.62 -10.59 -0.01
CA ASN A 193 7.85 -11.18 0.50
C ASN A 193 7.84 -12.71 0.51
N LEU A 194 6.67 -13.35 0.64
CA LEU A 194 6.58 -14.80 0.68
C LEU A 194 7.11 -15.43 -0.62
N PRO A 195 7.94 -16.48 -0.53
CA PRO A 195 8.37 -17.25 -1.69
C PRO A 195 7.18 -17.86 -2.44
N SER A 196 7.26 -17.98 -3.76
CA SER A 196 6.18 -18.52 -4.60
C SER A 196 5.86 -19.99 -4.33
N ASN A 197 6.81 -20.76 -3.77
CA ASN A 197 6.56 -22.14 -3.34
C ASN A 197 5.78 -22.24 -2.02
N ILE A 198 5.56 -21.10 -1.34
CA ILE A 198 4.74 -20.99 -0.13
C ILE A 198 3.44 -20.27 -0.47
N LEU A 199 3.51 -19.11 -1.14
CA LEU A 199 2.33 -18.35 -1.52
C LEU A 199 1.87 -18.74 -2.93
N THR A 200 1.13 -19.84 -3.03
CA THR A 200 0.44 -20.26 -4.26
C THR A 200 -0.91 -19.56 -4.40
N ALA A 201 -1.61 -19.76 -5.53
CA ALA A 201 -2.96 -19.21 -5.73
C ALA A 201 -3.95 -19.71 -4.67
N SER A 202 -3.86 -20.99 -4.28
CA SER A 202 -4.66 -21.55 -3.18
C SER A 202 -4.33 -20.89 -1.83
N GLU A 203 -3.05 -20.67 -1.53
CA GLU A 203 -2.64 -20.03 -0.28
C GLU A 203 -3.01 -18.54 -0.22
N LEU A 204 -2.98 -17.84 -1.35
CA LEU A 204 -3.49 -16.47 -1.44
C LEU A 204 -5.00 -16.42 -1.17
N ALA A 205 -5.76 -17.40 -1.64
CA ALA A 205 -7.18 -17.52 -1.32
C ALA A 205 -7.42 -17.81 0.17
N SER A 206 -6.67 -18.74 0.76
CA SER A 206 -6.70 -19.01 2.20
C SER A 206 -6.41 -17.76 3.03
N PHE A 207 -5.41 -16.98 2.63
CA PHE A 207 -5.08 -15.71 3.29
C PHE A 207 -6.22 -14.69 3.17
N SER A 208 -6.89 -14.64 2.03
CA SER A 208 -8.04 -13.76 1.80
C SER A 208 -9.23 -14.13 2.68
N ILE A 209 -9.49 -15.42 2.88
CA ILE A 209 -10.52 -15.92 3.81
C ILE A 209 -10.23 -15.44 5.24
N ASN A 210 -8.98 -15.52 5.69
CA ASN A 210 -8.60 -15.04 7.03
C ASN A 210 -8.85 -13.53 7.21
N ILE A 211 -8.60 -12.70 6.19
CA ILE A 211 -8.93 -11.26 6.23
C ILE A 211 -10.44 -11.07 6.33
N ALA A 212 -11.22 -11.80 5.52
CA ALA A 212 -12.67 -11.70 5.53
C ALA A 212 -13.25 -12.10 6.89
N GLU A 213 -12.81 -13.21 7.47
CA GLU A 213 -13.25 -13.68 8.79
C GLU A 213 -12.90 -12.67 9.90
N LYS A 214 -11.68 -12.10 9.86
CA LYS A 214 -11.23 -11.09 10.85
C LYS A 214 -12.17 -9.89 10.93
N HIS A 215 -12.70 -9.43 9.79
CA HIS A 215 -13.50 -8.21 9.71
C HIS A 215 -15.00 -8.45 9.45
N GLY A 216 -15.41 -9.71 9.30
CA GLY A 216 -16.78 -10.08 8.96
C GLY A 216 -17.18 -9.67 7.53
N LEU A 217 -16.26 -9.74 6.58
CA LEU A 217 -16.51 -9.48 5.16
C LEU A 217 -17.11 -10.72 4.49
N GLU A 218 -17.94 -10.52 3.47
CA GLU A 218 -18.39 -11.63 2.62
C GLU A 218 -17.25 -12.01 1.66
N ILE A 219 -17.03 -13.32 1.47
CA ILE A 219 -16.01 -13.81 0.54
C ILE A 219 -16.49 -15.06 -0.20
N ASP A 220 -16.31 -15.03 -1.52
CA ASP A 220 -16.45 -16.17 -2.42
C ASP A 220 -15.08 -16.48 -3.05
N VAL A 221 -14.68 -17.75 -3.00
CA VAL A 221 -13.45 -18.24 -3.65
C VAL A 221 -13.85 -19.26 -4.70
N PHE A 222 -13.79 -18.84 -5.97
CA PHE A 222 -14.10 -19.68 -7.11
C PHE A 222 -12.90 -20.57 -7.45
N ASP A 223 -13.17 -21.86 -7.58
CA ASP A 223 -12.18 -22.84 -7.99
C ASP A 223 -12.06 -22.91 -9.54
N LYS A 224 -11.22 -23.82 -10.04
CA LYS A 224 -11.01 -23.96 -11.48
C LYS A 224 -12.31 -24.22 -12.25
N LYS A 225 -13.18 -25.07 -11.70
CA LYS A 225 -14.44 -25.44 -12.35
C LYS A 225 -15.39 -24.25 -12.38
N ASP A 226 -15.49 -23.51 -11.29
CA ASP A 226 -16.31 -22.30 -11.25
C ASP A 226 -15.80 -21.26 -12.28
N ILE A 227 -14.48 -21.11 -12.40
CA ILE A 227 -13.83 -20.21 -13.37
C ILE A 227 -14.12 -20.67 -14.83
N GLU A 228 -14.12 -21.98 -15.09
CA GLU A 228 -14.55 -22.57 -16.37
C GLU A 228 -16.02 -22.28 -16.67
N ASP A 229 -16.90 -22.47 -15.68
CA ASP A 229 -18.35 -22.24 -15.80
C ASP A 229 -18.68 -20.75 -16.01
N LEU A 230 -17.89 -19.84 -15.42
CA LEU A 230 -17.97 -18.39 -15.65
C LEU A 230 -17.42 -17.96 -17.03
N GLY A 231 -16.74 -18.86 -17.76
CA GLY A 231 -16.18 -18.56 -19.08
C GLY A 231 -14.95 -17.65 -19.04
N MET A 232 -14.18 -17.65 -17.93
CA MET A 232 -12.97 -16.84 -17.76
C MET A 232 -11.77 -17.43 -18.52
N GLY A 233 -11.90 -17.51 -19.85
CA GLY A 233 -10.92 -18.15 -20.70
C GLY A 233 -9.58 -17.41 -20.76
N ALA A 234 -9.52 -16.11 -20.39
CA ALA A 234 -8.27 -15.37 -20.32
C ALA A 234 -7.45 -15.76 -19.07
N LEU A 235 -8.09 -15.88 -17.90
CA LEU A 235 -7.44 -16.41 -16.69
C LEU A 235 -7.03 -17.88 -16.87
N LEU A 236 -7.92 -18.71 -17.44
CA LEU A 236 -7.66 -20.13 -17.66
C LEU A 236 -6.50 -20.38 -18.63
N ALA A 237 -6.36 -19.55 -19.67
CA ALA A 237 -5.25 -19.63 -20.60
C ALA A 237 -3.90 -19.44 -19.90
N VAL A 238 -3.80 -18.45 -19.01
CA VAL A 238 -2.59 -18.21 -18.21
C VAL A 238 -2.27 -19.40 -17.30
N ASN A 239 -3.29 -19.95 -16.64
CA ASN A 239 -3.13 -21.10 -15.73
C ASN A 239 -2.80 -22.41 -16.47
N GLN A 240 -3.09 -22.54 -17.76
CA GLN A 240 -3.04 -23.81 -18.50
C GLN A 240 -1.69 -24.55 -18.40
N GLY A 241 -0.61 -23.81 -18.14
CA GLY A 241 0.73 -24.34 -17.94
C GLY A 241 1.02 -24.92 -16.55
N SER A 242 0.19 -24.63 -15.55
CA SER A 242 0.46 -24.92 -14.15
C SER A 242 -0.18 -26.21 -13.63
N GLU A 243 0.45 -26.80 -12.61
CA GLU A 243 -0.14 -27.84 -11.77
C GLU A 243 -0.93 -27.24 -10.59
N GLU A 244 -0.61 -26.01 -10.18
CA GLU A 244 -1.38 -25.28 -9.18
C GLU A 244 -2.67 -24.76 -9.84
N PRO A 245 -3.87 -25.11 -9.33
CA PRO A 245 -5.11 -24.64 -9.90
C PRO A 245 -5.31 -23.14 -9.67
N PRO A 246 -5.98 -22.42 -10.57
CA PRO A 246 -6.25 -21.01 -10.41
C PRO A 246 -7.32 -20.80 -9.33
N ARG A 247 -7.36 -19.57 -8.79
CA ARG A 247 -8.40 -19.10 -7.89
C ARG A 247 -8.89 -17.74 -8.37
N PHE A 248 -10.19 -17.52 -8.27
CA PHE A 248 -10.76 -16.19 -8.42
C PHE A 248 -11.43 -15.81 -7.12
N ILE A 249 -10.85 -14.82 -6.44
CA ILE A 249 -11.25 -14.41 -5.10
C ILE A 249 -12.12 -13.16 -5.23
N VAL A 250 -13.30 -13.20 -4.63
CA VAL A 250 -14.26 -12.10 -4.60
C VAL A 250 -14.58 -11.80 -3.15
N MET A 251 -14.23 -10.60 -2.69
CA MET A 251 -14.47 -10.16 -1.31
C MET A 251 -15.33 -8.90 -1.33
N LYS A 252 -16.38 -8.86 -0.51
CA LYS A 252 -17.33 -7.75 -0.46
C LYS A 252 -17.37 -7.14 0.93
N TYR A 253 -17.27 -5.81 0.96
CA TYR A 253 -17.52 -4.98 2.12
C TYR A 253 -18.75 -4.13 1.84
N GLN A 254 -19.81 -4.31 2.63
CA GLN A 254 -21.03 -3.51 2.52
C GLN A 254 -21.02 -2.43 3.62
N GLY A 255 -20.54 -1.24 3.28
CA GLY A 255 -20.58 -0.08 4.18
C GLY A 255 -21.91 0.68 4.15
N LYS A 256 -22.67 0.57 3.05
CA LYS A 256 -23.97 1.25 2.89
C LYS A 256 -25.14 0.35 3.30
N ALA A 257 -26.30 0.98 3.51
CA ALA A 257 -27.53 0.26 3.86
C ALA A 257 -27.98 -0.77 2.79
N THR A 258 -27.72 -0.50 1.51
CA THR A 258 -28.04 -1.36 0.36
C THR A 258 -26.76 -1.71 -0.41
N TRP A 259 -26.73 -2.89 -1.05
CA TRP A 259 -25.66 -3.27 -1.98
C TRP A 259 -25.94 -2.69 -3.36
N GLU A 260 -25.58 -1.43 -3.55
CA GLU A 260 -25.73 -0.69 -4.80
C GLU A 260 -24.44 0.05 -5.15
N ASP A 261 -24.18 0.22 -6.45
CA ASP A 261 -23.06 0.99 -7.01
C ASP A 261 -21.68 0.72 -6.39
N PRO A 262 -21.27 -0.54 -6.12
CA PRO A 262 -20.01 -0.80 -5.43
C PRO A 262 -18.81 -0.28 -6.23
N ILE A 263 -17.77 0.15 -5.52
CA ILE A 263 -16.47 0.47 -6.10
C ILE A 263 -15.66 -0.84 -6.18
N ALA A 264 -15.19 -1.19 -7.37
CA ALA A 264 -14.38 -2.39 -7.57
C ALA A 264 -12.89 -2.10 -7.41
N LEU A 265 -12.22 -2.89 -6.58
CA LEU A 265 -10.77 -2.92 -6.43
C LEU A 265 -10.24 -4.23 -7.04
N VAL A 266 -9.50 -4.16 -8.14
CA VAL A 266 -9.03 -5.34 -8.88
C VAL A 266 -7.52 -5.48 -8.77
N GLY A 267 -7.03 -6.61 -8.29
CA GLY A 267 -5.59 -6.80 -8.05
C GLY A 267 -5.00 -7.94 -8.88
N LYS A 268 -3.97 -7.66 -9.69
CA LYS A 268 -3.22 -8.73 -10.40
C LYS A 268 -2.65 -9.74 -9.39
N GLY A 269 -3.04 -11.00 -9.51
CA GLY A 269 -2.69 -12.07 -8.56
C GLY A 269 -1.74 -13.13 -9.12
N ILE A 270 -0.76 -12.76 -9.94
CA ILE A 270 0.19 -13.73 -10.53
C ILE A 270 1.25 -14.11 -9.49
N THR A 271 1.13 -15.29 -8.88
CA THR A 271 1.97 -15.69 -7.73
C THR A 271 3.42 -16.00 -8.11
N PHE A 272 3.65 -16.37 -9.37
CA PHE A 272 4.96 -16.40 -9.98
C PHE A 272 4.85 -16.29 -11.50
N ASP A 273 5.76 -15.55 -12.12
CA ASP A 273 5.74 -15.33 -13.56
C ASP A 273 7.06 -15.77 -14.22
N THR A 274 7.02 -16.89 -14.95
CA THR A 274 8.15 -17.33 -15.78
C THR A 274 8.16 -16.66 -17.15
N GLY A 275 7.07 -15.99 -17.52
CA GLY A 275 6.74 -15.53 -18.87
C GLY A 275 6.12 -16.60 -19.78
N GLY A 276 5.86 -17.81 -19.28
CA GLY A 276 5.44 -18.94 -20.11
C GLY A 276 6.45 -19.26 -21.23
N TYR A 277 5.97 -19.66 -22.42
CA TYR A 277 6.85 -19.92 -23.57
C TYR A 277 7.67 -18.70 -24.04
N SER A 278 7.21 -17.50 -23.72
CA SER A 278 7.92 -16.23 -23.91
C SER A 278 8.85 -15.97 -22.72
N ILE A 279 9.71 -16.96 -22.44
CA ILE A 279 10.43 -17.08 -21.17
C ILE A 279 11.26 -15.84 -20.81
N LYS A 280 11.18 -15.43 -19.54
CA LYS A 280 12.02 -14.37 -19.01
C LYS A 280 13.51 -14.75 -19.01
N PRO A 281 14.42 -13.80 -19.23
CA PRO A 281 15.85 -14.04 -19.08
C PRO A 281 16.23 -14.29 -17.61
N LYS A 282 17.43 -14.82 -17.38
CA LYS A 282 17.94 -15.19 -16.04
C LYS A 282 17.79 -14.09 -15.00
N ASP A 283 18.11 -12.85 -15.35
CA ASP A 283 18.04 -11.73 -14.40
C ASP A 283 16.59 -11.21 -14.27
N GLY A 284 15.78 -11.35 -15.33
CA GLY A 284 14.40 -10.87 -15.34
C GLY A 284 13.41 -11.78 -14.61
N ILE A 285 13.73 -13.06 -14.43
CA ILE A 285 12.87 -14.00 -13.69
C ILE A 285 13.09 -13.92 -12.18
N VAL A 286 14.26 -13.45 -11.72
CA VAL A 286 14.54 -13.27 -10.30
C VAL A 286 13.69 -12.12 -9.76
N GLY A 287 12.98 -12.37 -8.66
CA GLY A 287 12.10 -11.38 -8.04
C GLY A 287 10.63 -11.50 -8.46
N MET A 288 10.28 -12.32 -9.46
CA MET A 288 8.90 -12.46 -9.97
C MET A 288 7.88 -13.10 -9.00
N LYS A 289 8.29 -13.44 -7.78
CA LYS A 289 7.34 -13.64 -6.66
C LYS A 289 6.53 -12.38 -6.35
N MET A 290 7.05 -11.20 -6.73
CA MET A 290 6.39 -9.92 -6.52
C MET A 290 5.20 -9.68 -7.45
N ASP A 291 4.97 -10.56 -8.43
CA ASP A 291 4.04 -10.29 -9.53
C ASP A 291 2.55 -10.42 -9.14
N MET A 292 2.31 -10.71 -7.87
CA MET A 292 1.03 -10.65 -7.16
C MET A 292 0.87 -9.37 -6.34
N GLY A 293 1.78 -8.38 -6.50
CA GLY A 293 1.78 -7.13 -5.74
C GLY A 293 0.46 -6.35 -5.83
N GLY A 294 -0.22 -6.41 -6.97
CA GLY A 294 -1.56 -5.81 -7.12
C GLY A 294 -2.61 -6.46 -6.22
N ALA A 295 -2.66 -7.78 -6.18
CA ALA A 295 -3.52 -8.53 -5.27
C ALA A 295 -3.18 -8.26 -3.80
N ALA A 296 -1.88 -8.21 -3.47
CA ALA A 296 -1.41 -7.85 -2.14
C ALA A 296 -1.91 -6.46 -1.72
N SER A 297 -1.85 -5.48 -2.63
CA SER A 297 -2.33 -4.12 -2.37
C SER A 297 -3.83 -4.06 -2.15
N VAL A 298 -4.62 -4.80 -2.94
CA VAL A 298 -6.07 -4.89 -2.76
C VAL A 298 -6.45 -5.56 -1.44
N LEU A 299 -5.80 -6.67 -1.06
CA LEU A 299 -6.04 -7.33 0.23
C LEU A 299 -5.65 -6.45 1.43
N GLY A 300 -4.51 -5.75 1.33
CA GLY A 300 -4.11 -4.77 2.34
C GLY A 300 -5.12 -3.63 2.46
N ALA A 301 -5.67 -3.15 1.35
CA ALA A 301 -6.71 -2.13 1.35
C ALA A 301 -8.01 -2.64 1.99
N MET A 302 -8.43 -3.87 1.69
CA MET A 302 -9.61 -4.47 2.30
C MET A 302 -9.45 -4.71 3.81
N ASP A 303 -8.24 -5.06 4.29
CA ASP A 303 -7.97 -5.12 5.74
C ASP A 303 -8.15 -3.75 6.41
N ALA A 304 -7.64 -2.68 5.79
CA ALA A 304 -7.80 -1.32 6.29
C ALA A 304 -9.27 -0.84 6.23
N ILE A 305 -9.98 -1.13 5.14
CA ILE A 305 -11.41 -0.82 4.98
C ILE A 305 -12.25 -1.56 6.02
N GLY A 306 -12.00 -2.85 6.25
CA GLY A 306 -12.71 -3.65 7.26
C GLY A 306 -12.47 -3.14 8.69
N ALA A 307 -11.28 -2.59 8.97
CA ALA A 307 -10.96 -1.99 10.26
C ALA A 307 -11.64 -0.62 10.46
N VAL A 308 -11.53 0.27 9.46
CA VAL A 308 -12.02 1.67 9.55
C VAL A 308 -13.53 1.78 9.32
N LYS A 309 -14.09 0.87 8.52
CA LYS A 309 -15.52 0.78 8.18
C LYS A 309 -16.09 2.06 7.54
N PRO A 310 -15.56 2.51 6.38
CA PRO A 310 -16.13 3.65 5.65
C PRO A 310 -17.54 3.36 5.13
N GLU A 311 -18.35 4.39 4.87
CA GLU A 311 -19.75 4.25 4.45
C GLU A 311 -19.88 4.01 2.92
N GLU A 312 -19.11 3.07 2.39
CA GLU A 312 -19.05 2.76 0.95
C GLU A 312 -19.12 1.26 0.69
N ASN A 313 -19.72 0.86 -0.44
CA ASN A 313 -19.72 -0.53 -0.86
C ASN A 313 -18.48 -0.80 -1.70
N VAL A 314 -17.74 -1.85 -1.35
CA VAL A 314 -16.49 -2.21 -2.04
C VAL A 314 -16.52 -3.68 -2.41
N ILE A 315 -16.15 -3.98 -3.66
CA ILE A 315 -15.91 -5.35 -4.12
C ILE A 315 -14.46 -5.50 -4.56
N ALA A 316 -13.71 -6.35 -3.87
CA ALA A 316 -12.35 -6.71 -4.24
C ALA A 316 -12.35 -7.98 -5.10
N LEU A 317 -11.60 -7.96 -6.19
CA LEU A 317 -11.53 -9.04 -7.18
C LEU A 317 -10.06 -9.38 -7.49
N ILE A 318 -9.68 -10.64 -7.27
CA ILE A 318 -8.29 -11.09 -7.47
C ILE A 318 -8.29 -12.36 -8.35
N PRO A 319 -7.94 -12.23 -9.64
CA PRO A 319 -7.64 -13.38 -10.50
C PRO A 319 -6.22 -13.89 -10.19
N SER A 320 -6.13 -15.06 -9.56
CA SER A 320 -4.87 -15.64 -9.08
C SER A 320 -4.50 -16.95 -9.75
N THR A 321 -3.24 -17.03 -10.19
CA THR A 321 -2.58 -18.19 -10.78
C THR A 321 -1.08 -17.92 -10.80
N ASP A 322 -0.24 -18.91 -11.09
CA ASP A 322 1.10 -18.70 -11.64
C ASP A 322 1.08 -18.82 -13.18
N ASN A 323 2.15 -18.34 -13.82
CA ASN A 323 2.39 -18.44 -15.27
C ASN A 323 3.61 -19.32 -15.52
N MET A 324 3.36 -20.56 -15.95
CA MET A 324 4.37 -21.64 -15.98
C MET A 324 4.56 -22.21 -17.39
N ILE A 325 5.73 -22.81 -17.63
CA ILE A 325 6.02 -23.57 -18.85
C ILE A 325 5.68 -25.04 -18.62
N SER A 326 4.84 -25.60 -19.48
CA SER A 326 4.60 -27.04 -19.56
C SER A 326 4.13 -27.43 -20.96
N GLY A 327 3.93 -28.73 -21.20
CA GLY A 327 3.40 -29.23 -22.47
C GLY A 327 1.96 -28.79 -22.77
N SER A 328 1.21 -28.32 -21.77
CA SER A 328 -0.16 -27.81 -21.92
C SER A 328 -0.25 -26.29 -21.93
N ALA A 329 0.85 -25.56 -21.70
CA ALA A 329 0.81 -24.11 -21.63
C ALA A 329 0.32 -23.47 -22.95
N PHE A 330 -0.41 -22.36 -22.81
CA PHE A 330 -0.76 -21.48 -23.91
C PHE A 330 0.49 -20.92 -24.60
N LYS A 331 0.36 -20.60 -25.89
CA LYS A 331 1.48 -20.26 -26.78
C LYS A 331 1.20 -18.96 -27.53
N PRO A 332 2.25 -18.28 -28.02
CA PRO A 332 2.09 -17.33 -29.10
C PRO A 332 1.31 -17.94 -30.28
N ASP A 333 0.51 -17.13 -30.95
CA ASP A 333 -0.46 -17.45 -32.01
C ASP A 333 -1.74 -18.17 -31.56
N ASP A 334 -1.86 -18.60 -30.29
CA ASP A 334 -3.15 -19.08 -29.77
C ASP A 334 -4.19 -17.94 -29.80
N VAL A 335 -5.45 -18.29 -30.09
CA VAL A 335 -6.60 -17.38 -29.95
C VAL A 335 -7.49 -17.92 -28.85
N ILE A 336 -7.75 -17.07 -27.85
CA ILE A 336 -8.57 -17.41 -26.69
C ILE A 336 -9.83 -16.55 -26.65
N VAL A 337 -10.83 -16.98 -25.88
CA VAL A 337 -12.07 -16.22 -25.65
C VAL A 337 -12.09 -15.80 -24.18
N SER A 338 -12.24 -14.51 -23.92
CA SER A 338 -12.38 -13.96 -22.56
C SER A 338 -13.82 -14.11 -22.05
N MET A 339 -14.02 -13.85 -20.75
CA MET A 339 -15.34 -13.79 -20.10
C MET A 339 -16.29 -12.80 -20.80
N SER A 340 -15.76 -11.74 -21.39
CA SER A 340 -16.55 -10.76 -22.14
C SER A 340 -17.08 -11.27 -23.49
N GLY A 341 -16.64 -12.46 -23.91
CA GLY A 341 -16.89 -13.01 -25.25
C GLY A 341 -15.92 -12.50 -26.32
N LYS A 342 -15.07 -11.50 -26.03
CA LYS A 342 -14.04 -11.01 -26.95
C LYS A 342 -12.96 -12.06 -27.16
N THR A 343 -12.51 -12.19 -28.41
CA THR A 343 -11.38 -13.03 -28.80
C THR A 343 -10.05 -12.29 -28.67
N ILE A 344 -9.01 -12.97 -28.19
CA ILE A 344 -7.67 -12.39 -27.98
C ILE A 344 -6.62 -13.26 -28.65
N GLU A 345 -5.86 -12.68 -29.57
CA GLU A 345 -4.63 -13.26 -30.12
C GLU A 345 -3.48 -13.11 -29.10
N ILE A 346 -2.91 -14.23 -28.70
CA ILE A 346 -1.74 -14.28 -27.81
C ILE A 346 -0.49 -14.06 -28.64
N ARG A 347 0.18 -12.93 -28.44
CA ARG A 347 1.48 -12.64 -29.10
C ARG A 347 2.66 -12.78 -28.16
N ASN A 348 2.40 -12.69 -26.86
CA ASN A 348 3.41 -12.83 -25.83
C ASN A 348 2.76 -13.42 -24.57
N THR A 349 3.25 -14.57 -24.11
CA THR A 349 2.76 -15.24 -22.90
C THR A 349 3.29 -14.61 -21.61
N ASP A 350 4.27 -13.71 -21.71
CA ASP A 350 4.78 -12.82 -20.64
C ASP A 350 3.97 -11.50 -20.54
N ALA A 351 2.84 -11.45 -21.25
CA ALA A 351 1.83 -10.42 -21.12
C ALA A 351 0.53 -11.04 -20.57
N GLU A 352 0.69 -11.83 -19.51
CA GLU A 352 -0.31 -12.64 -18.81
C GLU A 352 -1.19 -11.82 -17.86
N GLY A 353 -0.60 -10.87 -17.11
CA GLY A 353 -1.32 -10.13 -16.07
C GLY A 353 -2.54 -9.39 -16.61
N ARG A 354 -2.43 -8.81 -17.81
CA ARG A 354 -3.54 -8.12 -18.48
C ARG A 354 -4.66 -9.06 -18.91
N LEU A 355 -4.35 -10.33 -19.18
CA LEU A 355 -5.34 -11.36 -19.51
C LEU A 355 -6.15 -11.73 -18.27
N ALA A 356 -5.48 -11.99 -17.14
CA ALA A 356 -6.14 -12.26 -15.88
C ALA A 356 -7.04 -11.07 -15.44
N LEU A 357 -6.55 -9.84 -15.55
CA LEU A 357 -7.31 -8.63 -15.23
C LEU A 357 -8.54 -8.42 -16.14
N ALA A 358 -8.46 -8.79 -17.42
CA ALA A 358 -9.57 -8.62 -18.36
C ALA A 358 -10.84 -9.35 -17.91
N ASP A 359 -10.70 -10.59 -17.46
CA ASP A 359 -11.83 -11.37 -16.93
C ASP A 359 -12.33 -10.80 -15.61
N ALA A 360 -11.43 -10.38 -14.71
CA ALA A 360 -11.82 -9.78 -13.43
C ALA A 360 -12.56 -8.44 -13.58
N ILE A 361 -12.13 -7.57 -14.50
CA ILE A 361 -12.83 -6.32 -14.81
C ILE A 361 -14.19 -6.58 -15.44
N THR A 362 -14.28 -7.59 -16.31
CA THR A 362 -15.57 -8.01 -16.87
C THR A 362 -16.52 -8.48 -15.76
N TYR A 363 -16.03 -9.31 -14.83
CA TYR A 363 -16.80 -9.74 -13.67
C TYR A 363 -17.25 -8.56 -12.80
N ALA A 364 -16.36 -7.60 -12.51
CA ALA A 364 -16.68 -6.39 -11.74
C ALA A 364 -17.90 -5.66 -12.27
N ARG A 365 -17.95 -5.48 -13.60
CA ARG A 365 -19.06 -4.82 -14.28
C ARG A 365 -20.35 -5.61 -14.19
N GLN A 366 -20.28 -6.92 -14.33
CA GLN A 366 -21.45 -7.80 -14.16
C GLN A 366 -21.99 -7.78 -12.73
N GLN A 367 -21.14 -7.49 -11.74
CA GLN A 367 -21.53 -7.26 -10.34
C GLN A 367 -22.05 -5.84 -10.07
N GLY A 368 -22.20 -5.01 -11.11
CA GLY A 368 -22.76 -3.66 -10.99
C GLY A 368 -21.77 -2.60 -10.51
N ALA A 369 -20.45 -2.83 -10.65
CA ALA A 369 -19.45 -1.86 -10.23
C ALA A 369 -19.68 -0.50 -10.90
N SER A 370 -19.79 0.55 -10.09
CA SER A 370 -20.01 1.93 -10.58
C SER A 370 -18.69 2.60 -10.98
N ARG A 371 -17.58 2.15 -10.39
CA ARG A 371 -16.22 2.61 -10.63
C ARG A 371 -15.25 1.46 -10.41
N ILE A 372 -14.13 1.46 -11.11
CA ILE A 372 -13.10 0.41 -11.03
C ILE A 372 -11.75 1.06 -10.80
N ILE A 373 -10.97 0.50 -9.88
CA ILE A 373 -9.52 0.71 -9.80
C ILE A 373 -8.87 -0.65 -9.94
N ASP A 374 -8.02 -0.84 -10.94
CA ASP A 374 -7.16 -2.01 -11.00
C ASP A 374 -5.70 -1.66 -10.73
N VAL A 375 -5.00 -2.54 -10.00
CA VAL A 375 -3.61 -2.37 -9.58
C VAL A 375 -2.81 -3.59 -9.97
N ALA A 376 -1.67 -3.36 -10.63
CA ALA A 376 -0.87 -4.44 -11.16
C ALA A 376 0.62 -4.09 -11.31
N THR A 377 1.49 -5.05 -11.04
CA THR A 377 2.87 -5.06 -11.54
C THR A 377 2.84 -5.46 -13.02
N LEU A 378 2.40 -4.53 -13.88
CA LEU A 378 1.97 -4.92 -15.23
C LEU A 378 3.08 -4.81 -16.27
N THR A 379 3.92 -3.77 -16.19
CA THR A 379 4.91 -3.56 -17.25
C THR A 379 6.27 -3.07 -16.75
N GLY A 380 7.35 -3.66 -17.26
CA GLY A 380 8.70 -3.05 -17.13
C GLY A 380 8.83 -1.67 -17.82
N GLY A 381 7.81 -1.23 -18.55
CA GLY A 381 7.82 -0.01 -19.35
C GLY A 381 7.47 1.20 -18.52
N VAL A 382 6.61 1.02 -17.52
CA VAL A 382 6.38 2.06 -16.51
C VAL A 382 7.66 2.32 -15.73
N VAL A 383 8.44 1.27 -15.42
CA VAL A 383 9.73 1.39 -14.73
C VAL A 383 10.72 2.21 -15.56
N VAL A 384 10.83 1.92 -16.86
CA VAL A 384 11.68 2.70 -17.77
C VAL A 384 11.22 4.16 -17.90
N ALA A 385 9.92 4.42 -17.79
CA ALA A 385 9.35 5.75 -17.98
C ALA A 385 9.38 6.63 -16.71
N LEU A 386 9.08 6.05 -15.55
CA LEU A 386 8.81 6.75 -14.29
C LEU A 386 9.72 6.35 -13.13
N GLY A 387 10.58 5.34 -13.32
CA GLY A 387 11.46 4.82 -12.26
C GLY A 387 10.72 3.95 -11.24
N ASP A 388 11.24 3.97 -10.02
CA ASP A 388 10.79 3.18 -8.86
C ASP A 388 10.05 4.00 -7.79
N GLU A 389 9.91 5.32 -7.99
CA GLU A 389 9.30 6.25 -7.03
C GLU A 389 7.85 6.62 -7.38
N MET A 390 7.41 6.40 -8.63
CA MET A 390 6.16 6.95 -9.15
C MET A 390 5.33 5.91 -9.90
N THR A 391 4.09 5.72 -9.47
CA THR A 391 3.14 4.77 -10.08
C THR A 391 2.55 5.38 -11.34
N GLY A 392 2.51 4.60 -12.43
CA GLY A 392 1.87 5.04 -13.66
C GLY A 392 0.36 4.84 -13.61
N ALA A 393 -0.42 5.88 -13.90
CA ALA A 393 -1.88 5.79 -13.98
C ALA A 393 -2.38 5.93 -15.42
N MET A 394 -3.46 5.23 -15.76
CA MET A 394 -4.23 5.44 -16.99
C MET A 394 -5.71 5.41 -16.64
N THR A 395 -6.52 6.19 -17.35
CA THR A 395 -7.96 6.28 -17.04
C THR A 395 -8.81 6.50 -18.28
N ASN A 396 -10.07 6.07 -18.23
CA ASN A 396 -11.11 6.50 -19.17
C ASN A 396 -11.99 7.65 -18.60
N ASN A 397 -11.75 8.06 -17.35
CA ASN A 397 -12.52 9.05 -16.61
C ASN A 397 -11.60 9.93 -15.74
N ASN A 398 -11.43 11.20 -16.12
CA ASN A 398 -10.50 12.10 -15.47
C ASN A 398 -10.94 12.49 -14.06
N ASP A 399 -12.24 12.66 -13.83
CA ASP A 399 -12.78 13.00 -12.50
C ASP A 399 -12.47 11.86 -11.51
N TRP A 400 -12.59 10.61 -11.96
CA TRP A 400 -12.25 9.45 -11.14
C TRP A 400 -10.75 9.38 -10.83
N LEU A 401 -9.89 9.66 -11.82
CA LEU A 401 -8.44 9.73 -11.58
C LEU A 401 -8.07 10.87 -10.63
N GLU A 402 -8.74 12.01 -10.70
CA GLU A 402 -8.51 13.14 -9.79
C GLU A 402 -8.84 12.76 -8.34
N GLU A 403 -9.94 12.04 -8.10
CA GLU A 403 -10.27 11.52 -6.77
C GLU A 403 -9.20 10.55 -6.23
N VAL A 404 -8.72 9.62 -7.06
CA VAL A 404 -7.64 8.68 -6.70
C VAL A 404 -6.33 9.42 -6.42
N THR A 405 -6.00 10.41 -7.24
CA THR A 405 -4.76 11.21 -7.09
C THR A 405 -4.79 12.04 -5.81
N LYS A 406 -5.92 12.66 -5.47
CA LYS A 406 -6.07 13.37 -4.19
C LYS A 406 -5.87 12.46 -2.99
N ALA A 407 -6.41 11.23 -3.05
CA ALA A 407 -6.19 10.25 -1.99
C ALA A 407 -4.71 9.85 -1.90
N SER A 408 -4.02 9.69 -3.04
CA SER A 408 -2.60 9.33 -3.09
C SER A 408 -1.70 10.43 -2.52
N GLU A 409 -2.01 11.70 -2.80
CA GLU A 409 -1.31 12.87 -2.24
C GLU A 409 -1.39 12.92 -0.71
N GLN A 410 -2.55 12.60 -0.13
CA GLN A 410 -2.74 12.56 1.34
C GLN A 410 -1.84 11.53 2.02
N VAL A 411 -1.66 10.36 1.38
CA VAL A 411 -0.86 9.25 1.94
C VAL A 411 0.61 9.25 1.48
N GLY A 412 1.00 10.24 0.67
CA GLY A 412 2.37 10.39 0.16
C GLY A 412 2.77 9.32 -0.86
N GLU A 413 1.82 8.84 -1.66
CA GLU A 413 2.04 7.87 -2.72
C GLU A 413 1.93 8.54 -4.09
N LEU A 414 3.03 8.61 -4.84
CA LEU A 414 3.10 9.39 -6.07
C LEU A 414 2.47 8.64 -7.25
N ILE A 415 1.60 9.36 -7.97
CA ILE A 415 0.94 8.89 -9.19
C ILE A 415 1.24 9.85 -10.33
N TRP A 416 1.46 9.32 -11.54
CA TRP A 416 1.57 10.11 -12.76
C TRP A 416 0.75 9.55 -13.89
N GLU A 417 -0.05 10.39 -14.51
CA GLU A 417 -0.91 10.00 -15.62
C GLU A 417 -0.11 9.76 -16.91
N LEU A 418 -0.30 8.58 -17.48
CA LEU A 418 0.13 8.19 -18.82
C LEU A 418 -1.06 8.30 -19.79
N PRO A 419 -0.82 8.63 -21.08
CA PRO A 419 -1.90 8.93 -22.00
C PRO A 419 -2.73 7.68 -22.34
N TYR A 420 -4.06 7.76 -22.21
CA TYR A 420 -5.01 6.73 -22.68
C TYR A 420 -5.96 7.32 -23.73
N ASN A 421 -5.77 6.95 -25.00
CA ASN A 421 -6.53 7.52 -26.12
C ASN A 421 -6.72 6.54 -27.29
N ASP A 422 -7.52 6.94 -28.28
CA ASP A 422 -7.88 6.12 -29.44
C ASP A 422 -6.70 5.58 -30.26
N VAL A 423 -5.55 6.28 -30.26
CA VAL A 423 -4.35 5.81 -30.98
C VAL A 423 -3.86 4.50 -30.35
N PHE A 424 -3.86 4.42 -29.03
CA PHE A 424 -3.43 3.22 -28.31
C PHE A 424 -4.50 2.14 -28.31
N LYS A 425 -5.79 2.49 -28.14
CA LYS A 425 -6.91 1.54 -28.24
C LYS A 425 -6.92 0.82 -29.59
N LYS A 426 -6.77 1.57 -30.69
CA LYS A 426 -6.71 1.00 -32.05
C LYS A 426 -5.55 0.04 -32.22
N LYS A 427 -4.38 0.31 -31.62
CA LYS A 427 -3.22 -0.60 -31.70
C LYS A 427 -3.49 -1.96 -31.06
N VAL A 428 -4.22 -2.01 -29.95
CA VAL A 428 -4.60 -3.28 -29.31
C VAL A 428 -5.58 -4.08 -30.18
N ARG A 429 -6.41 -3.39 -30.98
CA ARG A 429 -7.38 -3.97 -31.94
C ARG A 429 -6.79 -4.26 -33.33
N THR A 430 -5.47 -4.44 -33.46
CA THR A 430 -4.80 -4.70 -34.76
C THR A 430 -4.66 -6.19 -35.11
N SER A 431 -5.28 -7.10 -34.36
CA SER A 431 -5.24 -8.51 -34.74
C SER A 431 -5.99 -8.73 -36.05
N HIS A 432 -5.49 -9.66 -36.87
CA HIS A 432 -6.17 -10.08 -38.11
C HIS A 432 -7.12 -11.27 -37.89
N ILE A 433 -7.02 -11.94 -36.75
CA ILE A 433 -7.67 -13.22 -36.48
C ILE A 433 -8.52 -13.20 -35.19
N ALA A 434 -8.41 -12.15 -34.38
CA ALA A 434 -9.13 -11.96 -33.13
C ALA A 434 -9.57 -10.49 -32.98
N ASP A 435 -10.38 -10.18 -31.97
CA ASP A 435 -10.82 -8.81 -31.68
C ASP A 435 -9.69 -7.95 -31.12
N LEU A 436 -8.83 -8.56 -30.30
CA LEU A 436 -7.69 -7.94 -29.63
C LEU A 436 -6.41 -8.76 -29.84
N ASN A 437 -5.26 -8.14 -29.64
CA ASN A 437 -4.00 -8.86 -29.39
C ASN A 437 -3.35 -8.38 -28.09
N ASN A 438 -2.82 -9.30 -27.30
CA ASN A 438 -2.36 -8.96 -25.94
C ASN A 438 -1.01 -8.21 -25.91
N SER A 439 -0.24 -8.23 -27.00
CA SER A 439 1.08 -7.58 -27.07
C SER A 439 1.36 -6.98 -28.46
N PRO A 440 0.81 -5.78 -28.76
CA PRO A 440 0.93 -5.14 -30.09
C PRO A 440 2.31 -4.55 -30.41
N GLY A 441 3.26 -4.62 -29.48
CA GLY A 441 4.65 -4.26 -29.72
C GLY A 441 5.34 -3.61 -28.52
N ARG A 442 6.68 -3.48 -28.61
CA ARG A 442 7.54 -2.98 -27.51
C ARG A 442 7.42 -1.48 -27.25
N LYS A 443 7.17 -0.66 -28.27
CA LYS A 443 7.19 0.81 -28.15
C LYS A 443 5.90 1.30 -27.48
N GLY A 444 6.05 1.99 -26.35
CA GLY A 444 4.90 2.48 -25.56
C GLY A 444 4.14 1.36 -24.86
N HIS A 445 4.81 0.27 -24.50
CA HIS A 445 4.14 -0.93 -24.03
C HIS A 445 3.41 -0.77 -22.69
N ALA A 446 3.83 0.17 -21.82
CA ALA A 446 3.09 0.53 -20.60
C ALA A 446 1.67 1.01 -20.95
N VAL A 447 1.59 1.98 -21.87
CA VAL A 447 0.32 2.52 -22.37
C VAL A 447 -0.50 1.47 -23.12
N LEU A 448 0.14 0.61 -23.90
CA LEU A 448 -0.55 -0.47 -24.62
C LEU A 448 -1.12 -1.54 -23.69
N ALA A 449 -0.49 -1.75 -22.52
CA ALA A 449 -1.00 -2.66 -21.49
C ALA A 449 -2.27 -2.09 -20.84
N GLY A 450 -2.24 -0.85 -20.38
CA GLY A 450 -3.44 -0.19 -19.86
C GLY A 450 -4.53 -0.04 -20.93
N ALA A 451 -4.17 0.22 -22.20
CA ALA A 451 -5.12 0.23 -23.31
C ALA A 451 -5.84 -1.11 -23.50
N PHE A 452 -5.14 -2.23 -23.29
CA PHE A 452 -5.74 -3.57 -23.32
C PHE A 452 -6.70 -3.78 -22.16
N VAL A 453 -6.26 -3.51 -20.93
CA VAL A 453 -7.06 -3.67 -19.70
C VAL A 453 -8.33 -2.81 -19.77
N GLY A 454 -8.19 -1.53 -20.12
CA GLY A 454 -9.31 -0.60 -20.24
C GLY A 454 -10.29 -0.91 -21.37
N ASP A 455 -9.97 -1.81 -22.32
CA ASP A 455 -10.95 -2.27 -23.32
C ASP A 455 -12.08 -3.10 -22.67
N PHE A 456 -11.81 -3.73 -21.52
CA PHE A 456 -12.78 -4.54 -20.77
C PHE A 456 -13.60 -3.73 -19.76
N ALA A 457 -13.11 -2.55 -19.36
CA ALA A 457 -13.85 -1.60 -18.52
C ALA A 457 -15.03 -0.94 -19.27
N GLU A 458 -14.96 -0.89 -20.61
CA GLU A 458 -15.93 -0.20 -21.48
C GLU A 458 -16.19 1.24 -20.99
N ASP A 459 -17.45 1.59 -20.75
CA ASP A 459 -17.86 2.94 -20.33
C ASP A 459 -17.85 3.12 -18.81
N THR A 460 -17.49 2.07 -18.04
CA THR A 460 -17.40 2.15 -16.57
C THR A 460 -16.21 3.02 -16.18
N PRO A 461 -16.37 4.05 -15.33
CA PRO A 461 -15.24 4.85 -14.83
C PRO A 461 -14.15 3.95 -14.26
N TRP A 462 -12.94 4.07 -14.81
CA TRP A 462 -11.87 3.11 -14.58
C TRP A 462 -10.52 3.82 -14.48
N VAL A 463 -9.75 3.46 -13.46
CA VAL A 463 -8.35 3.85 -13.27
C VAL A 463 -7.51 2.58 -13.18
N HIS A 464 -6.42 2.54 -13.93
CA HIS A 464 -5.38 1.52 -13.83
C HIS A 464 -4.13 2.10 -13.20
N LEU A 465 -3.57 1.38 -12.23
CA LEU A 465 -2.32 1.72 -11.53
C LEU A 465 -1.25 0.65 -11.83
N ASP A 466 -0.27 1.00 -12.67
CA ASP A 466 0.89 0.17 -12.94
C ASP A 466 1.97 0.41 -11.89
N ILE A 467 2.04 -0.49 -10.91
CA ILE A 467 2.94 -0.43 -9.75
C ILE A 467 4.24 -1.21 -9.95
N ALA A 468 4.57 -1.64 -11.17
CA ALA A 468 5.75 -2.47 -11.42
C ALA A 468 7.06 -1.82 -10.91
N GLY A 469 7.15 -0.49 -10.94
CA GLY A 469 8.29 0.25 -10.39
C GLY A 469 8.23 0.44 -8.88
N THR A 470 7.04 0.71 -8.33
CA THR A 470 6.88 1.14 -6.94
C THR A 470 6.62 -0.01 -5.96
N ALA A 471 6.34 -1.23 -6.44
CA ALA A 471 6.04 -2.39 -5.60
C ALA A 471 7.24 -2.89 -4.76
N MET A 472 8.47 -2.56 -5.18
CA MET A 472 9.72 -2.96 -4.52
C MET A 472 10.63 -1.73 -4.37
N SER A 473 11.37 -1.69 -3.26
CA SER A 473 12.43 -0.70 -3.03
C SER A 473 13.79 -1.39 -2.98
N GLU A 474 14.80 -0.77 -3.61
CA GLU A 474 16.18 -1.28 -3.62
C GLU A 474 16.95 -1.01 -2.31
N GLY A 475 16.43 -0.15 -1.44
CA GLY A 475 17.08 0.28 -0.19
C GLY A 475 16.10 0.46 0.97
N GLU A 476 16.63 0.61 2.18
CA GLU A 476 15.80 1.02 3.31
C GLU A 476 15.39 2.50 3.15
N HIS A 477 14.18 2.82 3.59
CA HIS A 477 13.63 4.18 3.52
C HIS A 477 12.92 4.53 4.84
N ASP A 478 12.50 5.78 5.03
CA ASP A 478 11.99 6.24 6.34
C ASP A 478 10.80 5.43 6.88
N LEU A 479 10.02 4.81 5.99
CA LEU A 479 8.79 4.08 6.32
C LEU A 479 8.88 2.56 6.14
N GLY A 480 10.06 2.00 5.92
CA GLY A 480 10.18 0.56 5.71
C GLY A 480 11.60 0.04 5.43
N PRO A 481 11.75 -1.29 5.38
CA PRO A 481 12.98 -1.94 4.96
C PRO A 481 13.13 -1.94 3.43
N LYS A 482 14.31 -2.36 2.94
CA LYS A 482 14.49 -2.79 1.55
C LYS A 482 13.54 -3.95 1.21
N GLY A 483 12.99 -3.98 0.01
CA GLY A 483 12.11 -5.05 -0.46
C GLY A 483 10.70 -4.54 -0.76
N PRO A 484 9.65 -5.35 -0.52
CA PRO A 484 8.28 -4.94 -0.82
C PRO A 484 7.88 -3.64 -0.12
N THR A 485 7.21 -2.75 -0.85
CA THR A 485 6.79 -1.44 -0.32
C THR A 485 5.37 -1.44 0.22
N GLY A 486 4.50 -2.30 -0.33
CA GLY A 486 3.04 -2.27 -0.11
C GLY A 486 2.35 -1.13 -0.89
N SER A 487 2.94 -0.71 -2.01
CA SER A 487 2.48 0.40 -2.85
C SER A 487 0.98 0.38 -3.13
N MET A 488 0.35 1.55 -3.06
CA MET A 488 -1.07 1.82 -3.35
C MET A 488 -2.07 1.26 -2.35
N VAL A 489 -1.69 0.46 -1.34
CA VAL A 489 -2.65 0.02 -0.30
C VAL A 489 -3.37 1.21 0.32
N ARG A 490 -2.60 2.22 0.71
CA ARG A 490 -3.10 3.39 1.42
C ARG A 490 -3.91 4.28 0.48
N THR A 491 -3.46 4.45 -0.76
CA THR A 491 -4.21 5.18 -1.79
C THR A 491 -5.58 4.54 -2.05
N LEU A 492 -5.64 3.22 -2.24
CA LEU A 492 -6.90 2.51 -2.48
C LEU A 492 -7.86 2.69 -1.31
N ALA A 493 -7.40 2.40 -0.09
CA ALA A 493 -8.22 2.51 1.10
C ALA A 493 -8.69 3.96 1.35
N LYS A 494 -7.79 4.95 1.21
CA LYS A 494 -8.11 6.37 1.40
C LYS A 494 -9.06 6.91 0.33
N THR A 495 -8.99 6.39 -0.90
CA THR A 495 -9.97 6.72 -1.96
C THR A 495 -11.40 6.34 -1.53
N ILE A 496 -11.56 5.17 -0.90
CA ILE A 496 -12.86 4.74 -0.37
C ILE A 496 -13.27 5.59 0.84
N MET A 497 -12.35 5.88 1.77
CA MET A 497 -12.65 6.65 2.99
C MET A 497 -13.02 8.12 2.75
N ASN A 498 -12.57 8.70 1.64
CA ASN A 498 -12.85 10.08 1.28
C ASN A 498 -14.25 10.28 0.65
N ARG A 499 -15.00 9.19 0.46
CA ARG A 499 -16.36 9.17 -0.09
C ARG A 499 -17.34 8.81 1.01
#